data_AF-A0A401FSI9-F1
#
_entry.id   AF-A0A401FSI9-F1
#
_cell.length_a   1.000
_cell.length_b   1.000
_cell.length_c   1.000
_cell.angle_alpha   90.00
_cell.angle_beta   90.00
_cell.angle_gamma   90.00
#
_symmetry.space_group_name_H-M   'P 1'
#
loop_
_entity.id
_entity.type
_entity.pdbx_description
1 polymer ?
#
loop_
_entity_poly.entity_id
_entity_poly.type
_entity_poly.pdbx_seq_one_letter_code
_entity_poly.pdbx_strand_id
1 'polypeptide(L)'
;MKICYDNVSSDYSYPVSKKDIGEIKKIILPEITDKIRVIRFGCNTKTTQEGRIVKQGRVYDIRINFCLNNNRSLILSDRKKYIKEIKQFGGSPDFKSGFITWKLNDAKRYSFYILFHEIGHIAFCEKYLNGNQGTKNSSAEEQWCNNFSMKLIRELEKNALFNLPDSDK
;
A
#
# COMPACT_ATOMS: atom_id res chain seq x y z
N MET A 1 -4.53 -10.62 -12.00
CA MET A 1 -4.73 -9.81 -10.78
C MET A 1 -6.20 -9.42 -10.51
N LYS A 2 -6.85 -10.06 -9.53
CA LYS A 2 -8.17 -9.72 -8.96
C LYS A 2 -8.03 -8.66 -7.86
N ILE A 3 -9.04 -7.81 -7.66
CA ILE A 3 -9.07 -6.79 -6.59
C ILE A 3 -10.28 -7.05 -5.69
N CYS A 4 -10.02 -7.22 -4.39
CA CYS A 4 -11.03 -7.47 -3.36
C CYS A 4 -10.96 -6.42 -2.26
N TYR A 5 -12.11 -6.13 -1.65
CA TYR A 5 -12.23 -5.30 -0.46
C TYR A 5 -12.95 -6.13 0.60
N ASP A 6 -12.44 -6.15 1.82
CA ASP A 6 -13.12 -6.79 2.93
C ASP A 6 -14.39 -6.01 3.28
N ASN A 7 -15.40 -6.71 3.80
CA ASN A 7 -16.59 -6.04 4.33
C ASN A 7 -16.23 -5.35 5.64
N VAL A 8 -16.47 -4.05 5.72
CA VAL A 8 -16.23 -3.20 6.89
C VAL A 8 -17.53 -2.49 7.27
N SER A 9 -17.63 -1.96 8.48
CA SER A 9 -18.80 -1.13 8.83
C SER A 9 -18.86 0.12 7.96
N SER A 10 -20.05 0.71 7.84
CA SER A 10 -20.31 1.90 7.00
C SER A 10 -19.44 3.11 7.35
N ASP A 11 -18.90 3.15 8.56
CA ASP A 11 -18.03 4.23 9.04
C ASP A 11 -16.64 4.19 8.40
N TYR A 12 -16.25 3.05 7.83
CA TYR A 12 -14.96 2.87 7.20
C TYR A 12 -15.02 2.98 5.69
N SER A 13 -14.00 3.61 5.11
CA SER A 13 -13.81 3.70 3.67
C SER A 13 -12.37 3.38 3.26
N TYR A 14 -12.22 2.88 2.04
CA TYR A 14 -10.92 2.63 1.44
C TYR A 14 -10.49 3.83 0.60
N PRO A 15 -9.26 4.37 0.76
CA PRO A 15 -8.80 5.51 -0.02
C PRO A 15 -8.61 5.23 -1.51
N VAL A 16 -8.55 3.95 -1.90
CA VAL A 16 -8.27 3.49 -3.27
C VAL A 16 -9.43 2.65 -3.80
N SER A 17 -9.89 2.98 -5.01
CA SER A 17 -10.92 2.27 -5.76
C SER A 17 -10.34 1.23 -6.73
N LYS A 18 -11.19 0.38 -7.32
CA LYS A 18 -10.74 -0.55 -8.38
C LYS A 18 -10.21 0.20 -9.61
N LYS A 19 -10.76 1.37 -9.91
CA LYS A 19 -10.33 2.23 -11.02
C LYS A 19 -8.90 2.74 -10.77
N ASP A 20 -8.63 3.21 -9.56
CA ASP A 20 -7.30 3.63 -9.12
C ASP A 20 -6.25 2.50 -9.34
N ILE A 21 -6.58 1.27 -8.97
CA ILE A 21 -5.70 0.11 -9.19
C ILE A 21 -5.56 -0.26 -10.68
N GLY A 22 -6.57 0.04 -11.51
CA GLY A 22 -6.48 -0.11 -12.96
C GLY A 22 -5.40 0.79 -13.57
N GLU A 23 -5.24 2.00 -13.03
CA GLU A 23 -4.24 2.96 -13.49
C GLU A 23 -2.83 2.58 -13.08
N ILE A 24 -2.63 2.12 -11.84
CA ILE A 24 -1.28 1.71 -11.39
C ILE A 24 -0.75 0.47 -12.14
N LYS A 25 -1.63 -0.41 -12.64
CA LYS A 25 -1.22 -1.56 -13.46
C LYS A 25 -0.41 -1.14 -14.69
N LYS A 26 -0.66 0.06 -15.23
CA LYS A 26 0.02 0.58 -16.41
C LYS A 26 1.49 0.92 -16.16
N ILE A 27 1.88 1.12 -14.90
CA ILE A 27 3.26 1.51 -14.51
C ILE A 27 4.05 0.37 -13.84
N ILE A 28 3.40 -0.76 -13.55
CA ILE A 28 4.06 -1.95 -13.01
C ILE A 28 4.48 -2.84 -14.19
N LEU A 29 5.65 -3.45 -14.12
CA LEU A 29 6.12 -4.39 -15.14
C LEU A 29 5.12 -5.55 -15.33
N PRO A 30 4.78 -5.93 -16.58
CA PRO A 30 3.85 -7.02 -16.85
C PRO A 30 4.26 -8.33 -16.15
N GLU A 31 5.55 -8.67 -16.17
CA GLU A 31 6.02 -9.93 -15.56
C GLU A 31 5.77 -10.00 -14.04
N ILE A 32 5.72 -8.86 -13.35
CA ILE A 32 5.39 -8.81 -11.92
C ILE A 32 3.88 -8.83 -11.72
N THR A 33 3.13 -8.14 -12.58
CA THR A 33 1.66 -8.11 -12.54
C THR A 33 1.06 -9.51 -12.73
N ASP A 34 1.65 -10.32 -13.60
CA ASP A 34 1.23 -11.70 -13.87
C ASP A 34 1.46 -12.63 -12.68
N LYS A 35 2.41 -12.29 -11.80
CA LYS A 35 2.68 -13.00 -10.56
C LYS A 35 1.68 -12.65 -9.46
N ILE A 36 0.90 -11.58 -9.60
CA ILE A 36 -0.07 -11.15 -8.60
C ILE A 36 -1.45 -11.73 -8.93
N ARG A 37 -1.87 -12.71 -8.12
CA ARG A 37 -3.19 -13.32 -8.24
C ARG A 37 -4.27 -12.39 -7.73
N VAL A 38 -4.13 -11.87 -6.51
CA VAL A 38 -5.12 -11.01 -5.86
C VAL A 38 -4.48 -9.89 -5.03
N ILE A 39 -5.09 -8.71 -5.05
CA ILE A 39 -4.88 -7.66 -4.05
C ILE A 39 -6.14 -7.57 -3.19
N ARG A 40 -5.98 -7.71 -1.88
CA ARG A 40 -7.07 -7.59 -0.91
C ARG A 40 -6.85 -6.39 -0.01
N PHE A 41 -7.79 -5.45 -0.05
CA PHE A 41 -7.85 -4.32 0.87
C PHE A 41 -8.68 -4.68 2.09
N GLY A 42 -8.05 -4.70 3.25
CA GLY A 42 -8.66 -4.92 4.55
C GLY A 42 -8.58 -3.67 5.41
N CYS A 43 -9.26 -3.70 6.55
CA CYS A 43 -9.19 -2.63 7.53
C CYS A 43 -8.43 -3.09 8.76
N ASN A 44 -7.53 -2.24 9.25
CA ASN A 44 -6.71 -2.61 10.38
C ASN A 44 -7.41 -2.27 11.69
N THR A 45 -8.10 -3.25 12.27
CA THR A 45 -8.71 -3.13 13.61
C THR A 45 -7.99 -3.94 14.68
N LYS A 46 -7.02 -4.80 14.30
CA LYS A 46 -6.38 -5.79 15.19
C LYS A 46 -4.93 -6.15 14.86
N THR A 47 -4.33 -5.66 13.77
CA THR A 47 -2.96 -5.98 13.35
C THR A 47 -2.06 -4.74 13.42
N THR A 48 -0.75 -4.91 13.45
CA THR A 48 0.21 -3.80 13.35
C THR A 48 0.84 -3.70 11.95
N GLN A 49 0.51 -4.63 11.06
CA GLN A 49 1.02 -4.69 9.69
C GLN A 49 0.09 -4.01 8.69
N GLU A 50 0.64 -3.06 7.94
CA GLU A 50 -0.05 -2.29 6.90
C GLU A 50 -0.15 -3.05 5.58
N GLY A 51 0.86 -3.86 5.27
CA GLY A 51 0.96 -4.65 4.07
C GLY A 51 1.55 -6.02 4.38
N ARG A 52 1.24 -6.99 3.53
CA ARG A 52 2.01 -8.25 3.42
C ARG A 52 1.75 -8.95 2.09
N ILE A 53 2.71 -9.77 1.69
CA ILE A 53 2.54 -10.77 0.63
C ILE A 53 2.39 -12.19 1.18
N VAL A 54 1.63 -13.03 0.49
CA VAL A 54 1.52 -14.46 0.74
C VAL A 54 1.78 -15.20 -0.57
N LYS A 55 2.82 -16.03 -0.61
CA LYS A 55 3.14 -16.86 -1.77
C LYS A 55 2.21 -18.08 -1.84
N GLN A 56 1.68 -18.35 -3.02
CA GLN A 56 0.76 -19.45 -3.33
C GLN A 56 1.26 -20.16 -4.60
N GLY A 57 2.14 -21.15 -4.44
CA GLY A 57 2.80 -21.80 -5.57
C GLY A 57 3.66 -20.81 -6.38
N ARG A 58 3.28 -20.52 -7.62
CA ARG A 58 3.98 -19.60 -8.55
C ARG A 58 3.45 -18.16 -8.55
N VAL A 59 2.45 -17.87 -7.72
CA VAL A 59 1.79 -16.57 -7.66
C VAL A 59 1.76 -16.04 -6.24
N TYR A 60 1.41 -14.76 -6.09
CA TYR A 60 1.37 -14.03 -4.84
C TYR A 60 0.01 -13.39 -4.63
N ASP A 61 -0.42 -13.40 -3.37
CA ASP A 61 -1.55 -12.62 -2.89
C ASP A 61 -0.99 -11.45 -2.06
N ILE A 62 -1.52 -10.24 -2.28
CA ILE A 62 -1.17 -9.05 -1.50
C ILE A 62 -2.33 -8.70 -0.58
N ARG A 63 -2.03 -8.35 0.68
CA ARG A 63 -2.99 -7.80 1.62
C ARG A 63 -2.54 -6.42 2.09
N ILE A 64 -3.41 -5.43 1.93
CA ILE A 64 -3.20 -4.06 2.41
C ILE A 64 -4.25 -3.77 3.48
N ASN A 65 -3.83 -3.48 4.71
CA ASN A 65 -4.70 -3.20 5.84
C ASN A 65 -4.72 -1.70 6.12
N PHE A 66 -5.36 -0.93 5.24
CA PHE A 66 -5.48 0.52 5.41
C PHE A 66 -6.86 1.00 4.96
N CYS A 67 -7.56 1.62 5.91
CA CYS A 67 -8.93 2.12 5.81
C CYS A 67 -9.03 3.39 6.66
N LEU A 68 -10.01 4.22 6.38
CA LEU A 68 -10.27 5.45 7.10
C LEU A 68 -11.65 5.40 7.77
N ASN A 69 -11.72 5.80 9.03
CA ASN A 69 -12.96 6.17 9.70
C ASN A 69 -12.98 7.68 9.88
N ASN A 70 -13.87 8.37 9.16
CA ASN A 70 -13.95 9.84 9.16
C ASN A 70 -12.57 10.50 8.96
N ASN A 71 -11.88 10.12 7.86
CA ASN A 71 -10.52 10.58 7.51
C ASN A 71 -9.42 10.25 8.53
N ARG A 72 -9.67 9.30 9.44
CA ARG A 72 -8.68 8.86 10.44
C ARG A 72 -8.33 7.39 10.31
N SER A 73 -7.07 7.06 10.57
CA SER A 73 -6.61 5.68 10.77
C SER A 73 -5.96 5.53 12.15
N LEU A 74 -5.84 4.31 12.66
CA LEU A 74 -5.10 4.06 13.91
C LEU A 74 -3.60 4.29 13.71
N ILE A 75 -2.92 4.77 14.76
CA ILE A 75 -1.46 4.69 14.87
C ILE A 75 -1.10 3.24 15.17
N LEU A 76 -0.38 2.59 14.26
CA LEU A 76 -0.02 1.17 14.39
C LEU A 76 1.31 0.96 15.13
N SER A 77 2.15 2.00 15.17
CA SER A 77 3.45 1.98 15.83
C SER A 77 3.88 3.39 16.25
N ASP A 78 4.64 3.48 17.32
CA ASP A 78 5.33 4.69 17.78
C ASP A 78 6.76 4.82 17.19
N ARG A 79 7.20 3.82 16.42
CA ARG A 79 8.55 3.79 15.83
C ARG A 79 8.78 5.01 14.96
N LYS A 80 9.92 5.68 15.19
CA LYS A 80 10.33 6.90 14.47
C LYS A 80 10.29 6.76 12.94
N LYS A 81 10.65 5.58 12.40
CA LYS A 81 10.62 5.30 10.96
C LYS A 81 9.19 5.37 10.40
N TYR A 82 8.27 4.63 11.01
CA TYR A 82 6.84 4.63 10.64
C TYR A 82 6.27 6.05 10.71
N ILE A 83 6.47 6.76 11.83
CA ILE A 83 5.97 8.13 11.97
C ILE A 83 6.54 9.09 10.92
N LYS A 84 7.82 8.90 10.53
CA LYS A 84 8.43 9.69 9.46
C LYS A 84 7.76 9.41 8.11
N GLU A 85 7.47 8.15 7.80
CA GLU A 85 6.76 7.74 6.58
C GLU A 85 5.34 8.32 6.56
N ILE A 86 4.57 8.17 7.65
CA ILE A 86 3.24 8.79 7.77
C ILE A 86 3.27 10.29 7.47
N LYS A 87 4.19 11.02 8.10
CA LYS A 87 4.33 12.47 7.90
C LYS A 87 4.77 12.82 6.47
N GLN A 88 5.64 12.01 5.87
CA GLN A 88 6.08 12.19 4.48
C GLN A 88 4.91 12.16 3.49
N PHE A 89 3.89 11.36 3.77
CA PHE A 89 2.68 11.27 2.94
C PHE A 89 1.56 12.23 3.34
N GLY A 90 1.79 13.13 4.31
CA GLY A 90 0.81 14.14 4.73
C GLY A 90 -0.11 13.72 5.88
N GLY A 91 0.11 12.55 6.47
CA GLY A 91 -0.60 12.12 7.68
C GLY A 91 -0.21 12.94 8.90
N SER A 92 -1.21 13.36 9.68
CA SER A 92 -1.02 14.12 10.92
C SER A 92 -1.29 13.22 12.13
N PRO A 93 -0.24 12.65 12.77
CA PRO A 93 -0.41 11.76 13.93
C PRO A 93 -0.75 12.57 15.18
N ASP A 94 -1.83 12.16 15.85
CA ASP A 94 -2.20 12.57 17.20
C ASP A 94 -2.03 11.38 18.15
N PHE A 95 -0.90 11.37 18.86
CA PHE A 95 -0.56 10.32 19.82
C PHE A 95 -1.48 10.30 21.04
N LYS A 96 -2.18 11.40 21.35
CA LYS A 96 -3.10 11.45 22.49
C LYS A 96 -4.38 10.68 22.18
N SER A 97 -4.93 10.85 20.97
CA SER A 97 -6.10 10.09 20.53
C SER A 97 -5.76 8.72 19.92
N GLY A 98 -4.50 8.48 19.56
CA GLY A 98 -4.06 7.24 18.94
C GLY A 98 -4.39 7.15 17.45
N PHE A 99 -4.69 8.27 16.81
CA PHE A 99 -5.12 8.34 15.41
C PHE A 99 -4.19 9.18 14.55
N ILE A 100 -4.24 8.93 13.25
CA ILE A 100 -3.63 9.74 12.20
C ILE A 100 -4.77 10.35 11.40
N THR A 101 -4.76 11.68 11.27
CA THR A 101 -5.71 12.38 10.39
C THR A 101 -5.11 12.53 9.00
N TRP A 102 -5.92 12.31 7.97
CA TRP A 102 -5.50 12.35 6.58
C TRP A 102 -6.38 13.28 5.75
N LYS A 103 -5.79 13.90 4.71
CA LYS A 103 -6.56 14.28 3.53
C LYS A 103 -6.75 13.05 2.65
N LEU A 104 -7.86 12.97 1.91
CA LEU A 104 -8.16 11.77 1.11
C LEU A 104 -7.06 11.49 0.07
N ASN A 105 -6.54 12.52 -0.61
CA ASN A 105 -5.46 12.37 -1.59
C ASN A 105 -4.14 11.88 -0.96
N ASP A 106 -3.84 12.34 0.25
CA ASP A 106 -2.68 11.92 1.02
C ASP A 106 -2.80 10.46 1.47
N ALA A 107 -3.98 10.06 1.97
CA ALA A 107 -4.28 8.66 2.27
C ALA A 107 -4.23 7.76 1.02
N LYS A 108 -4.69 8.26 -0.12
CA LYS A 108 -4.59 7.54 -1.40
C LYS A 108 -3.13 7.33 -1.81
N ARG A 109 -2.30 8.38 -1.76
CA ARG A 109 -0.84 8.28 -2.01
C ARG A 109 -0.17 7.28 -1.06
N TYR A 110 -0.52 7.34 0.23
CA TYR A 110 -0.01 6.40 1.22
C TYR A 110 -0.43 4.94 0.94
N SER A 111 -1.70 4.73 0.56
CA SER A 111 -2.21 3.40 0.17
C SER A 111 -1.43 2.79 -0.99
N PHE A 112 -1.12 3.60 -2.00
CA PHE A 112 -0.29 3.16 -3.12
C PHE A 112 1.14 2.88 -2.71
N TYR A 113 1.70 3.66 -1.79
CA TYR A 113 3.04 3.42 -1.28
C TYR A 113 3.14 2.06 -0.57
N ILE A 114 2.18 1.74 0.31
CA ILE A 114 2.14 0.41 0.95
C ILE A 114 2.02 -0.68 -0.12
N LEU A 115 1.11 -0.51 -1.08
CA LEU A 115 0.92 -1.50 -2.15
C LEU A 115 2.17 -1.71 -3.00
N PHE A 116 2.84 -0.64 -3.42
CA PHE A 116 4.06 -0.74 -4.20
C PHE A 116 5.23 -1.30 -3.41
N HIS A 117 5.25 -1.10 -2.09
CA HIS A 117 6.23 -1.75 -1.21
C HIS A 117 6.05 -3.27 -1.25
N GLU A 118 4.81 -3.76 -1.13
CA GLU A 118 4.51 -5.19 -1.23
C GLU A 118 4.80 -5.76 -2.64
N ILE A 119 4.50 -5.00 -3.69
CA ILE A 119 4.90 -5.37 -5.06
C ILE A 119 6.43 -5.39 -5.19
N GLY A 120 7.12 -4.50 -4.49
CA GLY A 120 8.58 -4.48 -4.37
C GLY A 120 9.11 -5.80 -3.83
N HIS A 121 8.51 -6.35 -2.78
CA HIS A 121 8.91 -7.67 -2.26
C HIS A 121 8.76 -8.78 -3.30
N ILE A 122 7.68 -8.76 -4.09
CA ILE A 122 7.49 -9.73 -5.18
C ILE A 122 8.57 -9.56 -6.25
N ALA A 123 8.81 -8.33 -6.70
CA ALA A 123 9.84 -8.03 -7.68
C ALA A 123 11.24 -8.43 -7.21
N PHE A 124 11.54 -8.23 -5.92
CA PHE A 124 12.79 -8.65 -5.31
C PHE A 124 12.92 -10.17 -5.29
N CYS A 125 11.87 -10.89 -4.87
CA CYS A 125 11.87 -12.35 -4.85
C CYS A 125 12.08 -12.95 -6.25
N GLU A 126 11.37 -12.44 -7.26
CA GLU A 126 11.49 -12.93 -8.64
C GLU A 126 12.89 -12.64 -9.21
N LYS A 127 13.45 -11.45 -8.93
CA LYS A 127 14.73 -11.02 -9.50
C LYS A 127 15.96 -11.63 -8.83
N TYR A 128 15.95 -11.76 -7.51
CA TYR A 128 17.16 -12.08 -6.74
C TYR A 128 17.12 -13.46 -6.08
N LEU A 129 15.93 -14.04 -5.92
CA LEU A 129 15.74 -15.29 -5.19
C LEU A 129 15.14 -16.40 -6.07
N ASN A 130 15.09 -16.21 -7.40
CA ASN A 130 14.45 -17.12 -8.35
C ASN A 130 13.01 -17.48 -7.92
N GLY A 131 12.27 -16.49 -7.42
CA GLY A 131 10.91 -16.64 -6.92
C GLY A 131 10.80 -17.25 -5.52
N ASN A 132 11.89 -17.66 -4.87
CA ASN A 132 11.85 -18.14 -3.48
C ASN A 132 11.63 -16.96 -2.51
N GLN A 133 10.87 -17.19 -1.44
CA GLN A 133 10.82 -16.22 -0.35
C GLN A 133 12.09 -16.35 0.48
N GLY A 134 12.81 -15.23 0.65
CA GLY A 134 14.05 -15.20 1.42
C GLY A 134 13.80 -15.48 2.90
N THR A 135 14.87 -15.75 3.64
CA THR A 135 14.85 -15.73 5.10
C THR A 135 14.66 -14.29 5.58
N LYS A 136 13.45 -13.97 6.07
CA LYS A 136 13.03 -12.74 6.78
C LYS A 136 13.70 -11.43 6.34
N ASN A 137 12.95 -10.61 5.60
CA ASN A 137 12.96 -9.13 5.54
C ASN A 137 14.29 -8.49 5.99
N SER A 138 15.36 -8.75 5.25
CA SER A 138 16.64 -8.12 5.56
C SER A 138 16.49 -6.59 5.46
N SER A 139 17.21 -5.82 6.27
CA SER A 139 17.15 -4.36 6.19
C SER A 139 17.45 -3.83 4.77
N ALA A 140 18.25 -4.55 3.99
CA ALA A 140 18.57 -4.22 2.61
C ALA A 140 17.36 -4.46 1.67
N GLU A 141 16.65 -5.57 1.82
CA GLU A 141 15.42 -5.86 1.07
C GLU A 141 14.35 -4.79 1.36
N GLU A 142 14.10 -4.50 2.63
CA GLU A 142 13.14 -3.48 3.04
C GLU A 142 13.49 -2.11 2.47
N GLN A 143 14.77 -1.74 2.48
CA GLN A 143 15.23 -0.48 1.87
C GLN A 143 15.07 -0.49 0.35
N TRP A 144 15.33 -1.61 -0.31
CA TRP A 144 15.11 -1.76 -1.75
C TRP A 144 13.63 -1.59 -2.10
N CYS A 145 12.72 -2.23 -1.35
CA CYS A 145 11.28 -2.15 -1.56
C CYS A 145 10.74 -0.73 -1.31
N ASN A 146 11.28 -0.04 -0.30
CA ASN A 146 10.99 1.37 -0.04
C ASN A 146 11.39 2.26 -1.22
N ASN A 147 12.60 2.07 -1.77
CA ASN A 147 13.07 2.84 -2.93
C ASN A 147 12.27 2.53 -4.19
N PHE A 148 11.93 1.26 -4.41
CA PHE A 148 11.07 0.81 -5.50
C PHE A 148 9.69 1.48 -5.43
N SER A 149 9.08 1.46 -4.25
CA SER A 149 7.78 2.09 -4.00
C SER A 149 7.80 3.60 -4.25
N MET A 150 8.78 4.30 -3.71
CA MET A 150 8.93 5.74 -3.92
C MET A 150 9.16 6.12 -5.38
N LYS A 151 9.86 5.27 -6.16
CA LYS A 151 10.03 5.48 -7.60
C LYS A 151 8.67 5.43 -8.31
N LEU A 152 7.85 4.42 -8.02
CA LEU A 152 6.53 4.28 -8.63
C LEU A 152 5.56 5.39 -8.22
N ILE A 153 5.62 5.86 -6.96
CA ILE A 153 4.85 7.04 -6.52
C ILE A 153 5.19 8.26 -7.38
N ARG A 154 6.48 8.54 -7.60
CA ARG A 154 6.90 9.67 -8.44
C ARG A 154 6.43 9.53 -9.89
N GLU A 155 6.43 8.31 -10.43
CA GLU A 155 5.90 8.06 -11.78
C GLU A 155 4.37 8.28 -11.84
N LEU A 156 3.61 7.87 -10.82
CA LEU A 156 2.18 8.18 -10.76
C LEU A 156 1.92 9.70 -10.69
N GLU A 157 2.73 10.43 -9.93
CA GLU A 157 2.63 11.90 -9.80
C GLU A 157 2.93 12.62 -11.13
N LYS A 158 3.93 12.16 -11.89
CA LYS A 158 4.22 12.70 -13.23
C LYS A 158 3.10 12.44 -14.23
N ASN A 159 2.43 11.30 -14.14
CA ASN A 159 1.33 10.92 -15.04
C ASN A 159 -0.03 11.54 -14.65
N ALA A 160 -0.04 12.52 -13.72
CA ALA A 160 -1.22 13.29 -13.29
C ALA A 160 -2.40 12.46 -12.74
N LEU A 161 -2.17 11.21 -12.33
CA LEU A 161 -3.21 10.33 -11.78
C LEU A 161 -3.76 10.79 -10.41
N PHE A 162 -3.10 11.76 -9.78
CA PHE A 162 -3.56 12.42 -8.55
C PHE A 162 -4.27 13.76 -8.78
N ASN A 163 -4.32 14.26 -10.02
CA ASN A 163 -4.95 15.53 -10.39
C ASN A 163 -6.34 15.35 -11.02
N LEU A 164 -6.99 14.20 -10.83
CA LEU A 164 -8.39 14.08 -11.21
C LEU A 164 -9.20 15.00 -10.27
N PRO A 165 -9.93 16.00 -10.78
CA PRO A 165 -10.86 16.75 -9.94
C PRO A 165 -11.82 15.74 -9.31
N ASP A 166 -12.14 15.97 -8.04
CA ASP A 166 -13.26 15.32 -7.37
C ASP A 166 -14.49 15.51 -8.28
N SER A 167 -14.78 14.51 -9.11
CA SER A 167 -16.00 14.48 -9.90
C SER A 167 -17.06 13.98 -8.96
N ASP A 168 -17.75 14.97 -8.37
CA ASP A 168 -19.13 14.96 -7.95
C ASP A 168 -19.60 13.67 -7.25
N LYS A 169 -19.63 13.74 -5.91
CA LYS A 169 -20.67 13.07 -5.13
C LYS A 169 -21.87 14.01 -5.02
#